data_AF-A0A3B9QFE8-F1
#
_entry.id   AF-A0A3B9QFE8-F1
#
_cell.length_a   1.000
_cell.length_b   1.000
_cell.length_c   1.000
_cell.angle_alpha   90.00
_cell.angle_beta   90.00
_cell.angle_gamma   90.00
#
_symmetry.space_group_name_H-M   'P 1'
#
loop_
_entity.id
_entity.type
_entity.pdbx_description
1 polymer ?
#
loop_
_entity_poly.entity_id
_entity_poly.type
_entity_poly.pdbx_seq_one_letter_code
_entity_poly.pdbx_strand_id
1 'polypeptide(L)' 'MNFDRIWYGAYGSNVLQERFLRYIEGGRYASNHPHQVGARDNQRPGAK' A
#
# COMPACT_ATOMS: atom_id res chain seq x y z
N MET A 1 -8.89 10.31 16.55
CA MET A 1 -8.03 9.16 16.87
C MET A 1 -6.73 9.34 16.11
N ASN A 2 -5.65 9.68 16.80
CA ASN A 2 -4.32 9.80 16.21
C ASN A 2 -3.58 8.50 16.55
N PHE A 3 -3.71 7.50 15.69
CA PHE A 3 -2.92 6.28 15.83
C PHE A 3 -1.68 6.46 14.97
N ASP A 4 -0.52 6.62 15.60
CA ASP A 4 0.76 6.76 14.88
C ASP A 4 1.05 5.55 13.98
N ARG A 5 0.40 4.39 14.24
CA ARG A 5 0.50 3.17 13.46
C ARG A 5 -0.83 2.41 13.44
N ILE A 6 -1.10 1.73 12.34
CA ILE A 6 -2.23 0.79 12.19
C ILE A 6 -1.71 -0.62 11.88
N TRP A 7 -2.43 -1.63 12.34
CA TRP A 7 -2.19 -3.02 11.97
C TRP A 7 -3.06 -3.40 10.78
N TYR A 8 -2.46 -3.93 9.72
CA TYR A 8 -3.14 -4.32 8.50
C TYR A 8 -2.96 -5.83 8.26
N GLY A 9 -4.07 -6.58 8.30
CA GLY A 9 -4.11 -7.98 7.89
C GLY A 9 -4.51 -8.09 6.42
N ALA A 10 -3.76 -8.87 5.65
CA ALA A 10 -4.03 -9.07 4.22
C ALA A 10 -4.33 -10.54 3.92
N TYR A 11 -5.20 -10.75 2.92
CA TYR A 11 -5.39 -12.03 2.26
C TYR A 11 -5.41 -11.81 0.73
N GLY A 12 -5.25 -12.89 -0.02
CA GLY A 12 -5.18 -12.81 -1.49
C GLY A 12 -4.02 -11.95 -1.98
N SER A 13 -4.26 -11.11 -2.98
CA SER A 13 -3.18 -10.44 -3.72
C SER A 13 -2.43 -9.34 -2.96
N ASN A 14 -3.02 -8.78 -1.89
CA ASN A 14 -2.35 -7.76 -1.08
C ASN A 14 -1.31 -8.36 -0.13
N VAL A 15 -1.21 -9.70 -0.06
CA VAL A 15 -0.09 -10.39 0.60
C VAL A 15 1.23 -10.10 -0.11
N LEU A 16 1.20 -9.84 -1.44
CA LEU A 16 2.39 -9.42 -2.17
C LEU A 16 2.68 -7.93 -1.90
N GLN A 17 3.84 -7.67 -1.28
CA GLN A 17 4.25 -6.34 -0.85
C GLN A 17 4.27 -5.32 -2.00
N GLU A 18 4.84 -5.67 -3.16
CA GLU A 18 4.95 -4.74 -4.30
C GLU A 18 3.60 -4.21 -4.77
N ARG A 19 2.60 -5.10 -4.78
CA ARG A 19 1.22 -4.75 -5.16
C ARG A 19 0.56 -3.92 -4.06
N PHE A 20 0.74 -4.30 -2.80
CA PHE A 20 0.24 -3.52 -1.67
C PHE A 20 0.80 -2.09 -1.66
N LEU A 21 2.10 -1.92 -1.92
CA LEU A 21 2.76 -0.61 -1.93
C LEU A 21 2.18 0.33 -2.98
N ARG A 22 1.55 -0.15 -4.07
CA ARG A 22 0.89 0.76 -5.03
C ARG A 22 -0.27 1.54 -4.42
N TYR A 23 -0.94 1.01 -3.40
CA TYR A 23 -1.98 1.76 -2.69
C TYR A 23 -1.41 2.86 -1.79
N ILE A 24 -0.13 2.76 -1.39
CA ILE A 24 0.55 3.73 -0.53
C ILE A 24 1.30 4.75 -1.39
N GLU A 25 2.15 4.28 -2.30
CA GLU A 25 3.05 5.11 -3.10
C GLU A 25 2.44 5.58 -4.42
N GLY A 26 1.34 4.98 -4.84
CA GLY A 26 0.79 5.16 -6.18
C GLY A 26 1.52 4.36 -7.25
N GLY A 27 1.08 4.54 -8.49
CA GLY A 27 1.61 3.84 -9.65
C GLY A 27 0.83 2.57 -10.01
N ARG A 28 1.45 1.69 -10.79
CA ARG A 28 0.80 0.51 -11.36
C ARG A 28 1.66 -0.73 -11.09
N TYR A 29 1.04 -1.82 -10.63
CA TYR A 29 1.77 -3.06 -10.34
C TYR A 29 2.21 -3.79 -11.62
N ALA A 30 1.33 -3.95 -12.61
CA ALA A 30 1.69 -4.45 -13.94
C ALA A 30 0.88 -3.72 -15.01
N SER A 31 1.31 -3.77 -16.28
CA SER A 31 0.71 -2.98 -17.38
C SER A 31 -0.81 -3.11 -17.51
N ASN A 32 -1.37 -4.28 -17.23
CA ASN A 32 -2.81 -4.57 -17.28
C ASN A 32 -3.59 -4.21 -15.98
N HIS A 33 -2.93 -3.75 -14.92
CA HIS A 33 -3.58 -3.35 -13.67
C HIS A 33 -3.99 -1.87 -13.69
N PRO A 34 -5.01 -1.47 -12.92
CA PRO A 34 -5.35 -0.06 -12.76
C PRO A 34 -4.20 0.73 -12.14
N HIS A 35 -4.09 2.00 -12.53
CA HIS A 35 -3.18 2.93 -11.88
C HIS A 35 -3.77 3.36 -10.55
N GLN A 36 -2.96 3.27 -9.48
CA GLN A 36 -3.31 3.71 -8.14
C GLN A 36 -2.79 5.12 -7.92
N VAL A 37 -3.61 5.97 -7.30
CA VAL A 37 -3.23 7.35 -6.96
C VAL A 37 -2.19 7.37 -5.83
N GLY A 38 -2.21 6.36 -4.96
CA GLY A 38 -1.44 6.34 -3.73
C GLY A 38 -2.19 6.99 -2.57
N ALA A 39 -1.61 6.91 -1.38
CA ALA A 39 -2.15 7.47 -0.17
C ALA A 39 -1.57 8.87 0.07
N ARG A 40 -2.34 9.72 0.76
CA ARG A 40 -1.87 11.06 1.17
C ARG A 40 -0.66 10.95 2.11
N ASP A 41 -0.69 9.98 3.02
CA ASP A 41 0.45 9.56 3.80
C ASP A 41 1.05 8.32 3.14
N ASN A 42 2.25 8.47 2.59
CA ASN A 42 2.94 7.42 1.85
C ASN A 42 4.05 6.74 2.67
N GLN A 43 4.06 6.90 3.99
CA GLN A 43 5.00 6.19 4.84
C GLN A 43 4.86 4.68 4.65
N ARG A 44 6.01 4.02 4.43
CA ARG A 44 6.04 2.57 4.22
C ARG A 44 5.72 1.83 5.51
N PRO A 45 4.99 0.70 5.44
CA PRO A 45 4.83 -0.18 6.58
C PRO A 45 6.18 -0.65 7.10
N GLY A 46 6.36 -0.65 8.42
CA GLY A 46 7.58 -1.12 9.06
C GLY A 46 8.76 -0.13 9.07
N ALA A 47 8.64 1.05 8.43
CA ALA A 47 9.60 2.13 8.64
C ALA A 47 9.49 2.63 10.10
N LYS A 48 10.63 2.83 10.76
CA LYS A 48 10.70 3.43 12.10
C LYS A 48 10.73 4.94 11.99
#